data_AF-A0A136L188-F1
#
_entry.id   AF-A0A136L188-F1
#
_cell.length_a   1.000
_cell.length_b   1.000
_cell.length_c   1.000
_cell.angle_alpha   90.00
_cell.angle_beta   90.00
_cell.angle_gamma   90.00
#
_symmetry.space_group_name_H-M   'P 1'
#
loop_
_entity.id
_entity.type
_entity.pdbx_description
1 polymer ?
#
loop_
_entity_poly.entity_id
_entity_poly.type
_entity_poly.pdbx_seq_one_letter_code
_entity_poly.pdbx_strand_id
1 'polypeptide(L)'
;MSITLGLFRLQQIDSQIDRTHLKLDNIKKTLENDKELRHVLAISEQTQKENQQALYEMKNAEAEVQAQKIKIEQAESSLYGGSVKNPKELQDLQKDVASLKKISGHFRRA
;
A
#
# COMPACT_ATOMS: atom_id res chain seq x y z
N MET A 1 74.64 4.23 -4.73
CA MET A 1 73.82 4.83 -3.66
C MET A 1 72.48 5.44 -4.12
N SER A 2 72.30 5.85 -5.39
CA SER A 2 71.03 6.48 -5.82
C SER A 2 69.86 5.51 -6.05
N ILE A 3 70.14 4.29 -6.55
CA ILE A 3 69.12 3.28 -6.87
C ILE A 3 68.40 2.79 -5.61
N THR A 4 69.14 2.57 -4.52
CA THR A 4 68.60 2.12 -3.23
C THR A 4 67.63 3.14 -2.63
N LEU A 5 67.92 4.44 -2.77
CA LEU A 5 67.04 5.53 -2.33
C LEU A 5 65.77 5.63 -3.20
N GLY A 6 65.91 5.40 -4.50
CA GLY A 6 64.77 5.33 -5.43
C GLY A 6 63.81 4.19 -5.10
N LEU A 7 64.34 2.99 -4.84
CA LEU A 7 63.56 1.82 -4.43
C LEU A 7 62.87 2.03 -3.08
N PHE A 8 63.55 2.63 -2.10
CA PHE A 8 62.96 2.94 -0.81
C PHE A 8 61.78 3.92 -0.91
N ARG A 9 61.90 4.95 -1.77
CA ARG A 9 60.81 5.90 -2.03
C ARG A 9 59.63 5.22 -2.74
N LEU A 10 59.89 4.35 -3.69
CA LEU A 10 58.85 3.57 -4.38
C LEU A 10 58.08 2.71 -3.37
N GLN A 11 58.79 1.96 -2.52
CA GLN A 11 58.17 1.15 -1.47
C GLN A 11 57.32 1.99 -0.48
N GLN A 12 57.77 3.19 -0.14
CA GLN A 12 56.97 4.10 0.69
C GLN A 12 55.66 4.52 0.00
N ILE A 13 55.72 4.83 -1.29
CA ILE A 13 54.54 5.18 -2.09
C ILE A 13 53.59 3.98 -2.17
N ASP A 14 54.10 2.79 -2.47
CA ASP A 14 53.29 1.56 -2.52
C ASP A 14 52.59 1.30 -1.18
N SER A 15 53.32 1.45 -0.07
CA SER A 15 52.75 1.31 1.28
C SER A 15 51.67 2.34 1.58
N GLN A 16 51.76 3.56 1.01
CA GLN A 16 50.74 4.59 1.16
C GLN A 16 49.50 4.28 0.31
N ILE A 17 49.71 3.77 -0.90
CA ILE A 17 48.65 3.30 -1.79
C ILE A 17 47.86 2.17 -1.12
N ASP A 18 48.55 1.16 -0.59
CA ASP A 18 47.92 0.03 0.11
C ASP A 18 47.08 0.49 1.30
N ARG A 19 47.62 1.37 2.14
CA ARG A 19 46.88 1.94 3.28
C ARG A 19 45.63 2.70 2.84
N THR A 20 45.71 3.43 1.73
CA THR A 20 44.58 4.19 1.19
C THR A 20 43.52 3.26 0.64
N HIS A 21 43.90 2.20 -0.07
CA HIS A 21 42.97 1.18 -0.54
C HIS A 21 42.27 0.46 0.61
N LEU A 22 42.99 0.08 1.67
CA LEU A 22 42.40 -0.55 2.84
C LEU A 22 41.38 0.36 3.54
N LYS A 23 41.68 1.66 3.66
CA LYS A 23 40.72 2.63 4.21
C LYS A 23 39.47 2.75 3.33
N LEU A 24 39.65 2.81 2.02
CA LEU A 24 38.55 2.94 1.07
C LEU A 24 37.66 1.70 1.06
N ASP A 25 38.23 0.51 1.16
CA ASP A 25 37.49 -0.75 1.29
C ASP A 25 36.68 -0.80 2.59
N ASN A 26 37.26 -0.39 3.72
CA ASN A 26 36.55 -0.31 5.00
C ASN A 26 35.40 0.71 4.99
N ILE A 27 35.61 1.87 4.35
CA ILE A 27 34.56 2.88 4.18
C ILE A 27 33.44 2.32 3.31
N LYS A 28 33.77 1.66 2.19
CA LYS A 28 32.78 1.01 1.32
C LYS A 28 31.99 -0.06 2.05
N LYS A 29 32.65 -0.95 2.79
CA LYS A 29 31.98 -1.98 3.59
C LYS A 29 31.03 -1.39 4.63
N THR A 30 31.44 -0.31 5.29
CA THR A 30 30.59 0.42 6.25
C THR A 30 29.36 1.02 5.55
N LEU A 31 29.54 1.64 4.38
CA LEU A 31 28.45 2.19 3.57
C LEU A 31 27.53 1.12 2.97
N GLU A 32 28.06 -0.03 2.58
CA GLU A 32 27.28 -1.16 2.07
C GLU A 32 26.53 -1.91 3.18
N ASN A 33 26.96 -1.75 4.44
CA ASN A 33 26.27 -2.29 5.60
C ASN A 33 25.01 -1.51 5.99
N ASP A 34 24.60 -0.52 5.19
CA ASP A 34 23.29 0.14 5.28
C ASP A 34 22.15 -0.78 4.79
N LYS A 35 22.32 -2.10 4.96
CA LYS A 35 21.31 -3.15 4.73
C LYS A 35 20.09 -2.90 5.60
N GLU A 36 20.29 -2.43 6.83
CA GLU A 36 19.21 -2.01 7.74
C GLU A 36 18.37 -0.90 7.10
N LEU A 37 19.01 0.16 6.61
CA LEU A 37 18.31 1.26 5.94
C LEU A 37 17.58 0.79 4.68
N ARG A 38 18.24 -0.01 3.83
CA ARG A 38 17.60 -0.58 2.63
C ARG A 38 16.43 -1.48 2.96
N HIS A 39 16.54 -2.28 4.01
CA HIS A 39 15.48 -3.16 4.49
C HIS A 39 14.29 -2.37 5.04
N VAL A 40 14.55 -1.34 5.86
CA VAL A 40 13.51 -0.45 6.38
C VAL A 40 12.82 0.32 5.25
N LEU A 41 13.57 0.81 4.26
CA LEU A 41 12.99 1.47 3.08
C LEU A 41 12.12 0.51 2.27
N ALA A 42 12.57 -0.72 2.04
CA ALA A 42 11.79 -1.73 1.33
C ALA A 42 10.49 -2.09 2.08
N ILE A 43 10.55 -2.25 3.40
CA ILE A 43 9.36 -2.47 4.23
C ILE A 43 8.43 -1.26 4.15
N SER A 44 8.96 -0.05 4.30
CA SER A 44 8.16 1.18 4.22
C SER A 44 7.44 1.30 2.88
N GLU A 45 8.11 0.99 1.77
CA GLU A 45 7.51 1.02 0.44
C GLU A 45 6.42 -0.05 0.30
N GLN A 46 6.65 -1.26 0.82
CA GLN A 46 5.68 -2.35 0.79
C GLN A 46 4.43 -2.01 1.62
N THR A 47 4.61 -1.56 2.86
CA THR A 47 3.49 -1.15 3.73
C THR A 47 2.74 0.03 3.13
N GLN A 48 3.42 0.97 2.47
CA GLN A 48 2.76 2.07 1.79
C GLN A 48 1.88 1.60 0.64
N LYS A 49 2.34 0.63 -0.17
CA LYS A 49 1.54 0.02 -1.25
C LYS A 49 0.31 -0.71 -0.71
N GLU A 50 0.49 -1.52 0.33
CA GLU A 50 -0.61 -2.24 0.98
C GLU A 50 -1.65 -1.27 1.55
N ASN A 51 -1.21 -0.19 2.21
CA ASN A 51 -2.11 0.82 2.73
C ASN A 51 -2.88 1.54 1.60
N GLN A 52 -2.21 1.86 0.49
CA GLN A 52 -2.87 2.47 -0.67
C GLN A 52 -3.92 1.54 -1.28
N GLN A 53 -3.63 0.24 -1.37
CA GLN A 53 -4.59 -0.75 -1.85
C GLN A 53 -5.78 -0.89 -0.90
N ALA A 54 -5.53 -1.01 0.41
CA ALA A 54 -6.59 -1.07 1.41
C ALA A 54 -7.48 0.19 1.39
N LEU A 55 -6.88 1.38 1.21
CA LEU A 55 -7.63 2.63 1.06
C LEU A 55 -8.52 2.65 -0.19
N TYR A 56 -8.03 2.09 -1.29
CA TYR A 56 -8.80 1.96 -2.51
C TYR A 56 -9.98 1.00 -2.34
N GLU A 57 -9.74 -0.17 -1.74
CA GLU A 57 -10.78 -1.16 -1.45
C GLU A 57 -11.84 -0.61 -0.49
N MET A 58 -11.43 0.11 0.56
CA MET A 58 -12.32 0.79 1.50
C MET A 58 -13.23 1.79 0.77
N LYS A 59 -12.67 2.65 -0.08
CA LYS A 59 -13.45 3.65 -0.83
C LYS A 59 -14.45 3.00 -1.80
N ASN A 60 -14.07 1.89 -2.43
CA ASN A 60 -14.98 1.14 -3.29
C ASN A 60 -16.14 0.54 -2.47
N ALA A 61 -15.84 -0.08 -1.33
CA ALA A 61 -16.87 -0.60 -0.44
C ALA A 61 -17.81 0.50 0.08
N GLU A 62 -17.28 1.68 0.44
CA GLU A 62 -18.09 2.84 0.82
C GLU A 62 -19.01 3.30 -0.32
N ALA A 63 -18.50 3.34 -1.56
CA ALA A 63 -19.29 3.71 -2.74
C ALA A 63 -20.41 2.68 -3.01
N GLU A 64 -20.13 1.38 -2.88
CA GLU A 64 -21.13 0.32 -3.02
C GLU A 64 -22.23 0.43 -1.95
N VAL A 65 -21.85 0.66 -0.69
CA VAL A 65 -22.80 0.88 0.41
C VAL A 65 -23.67 2.10 0.13
N GLN A 66 -23.09 3.19 -0.38
CA GLN A 66 -23.85 4.40 -0.70
C GLN A 66 -24.80 4.18 -1.87
N ALA A 67 -24.37 3.50 -2.93
CA ALA A 67 -25.23 3.14 -4.05
C ALA A 67 -26.40 2.25 -3.61
N GLN A 68 -26.13 1.30 -2.70
CA GLN A 68 -27.16 0.42 -2.14
C GLN A 68 -28.17 1.19 -1.29
N LYS A 69 -27.72 2.16 -0.47
CA LYS A 69 -28.64 3.04 0.28
C LYS A 69 -29.58 3.81 -0.64
N ILE A 70 -29.05 4.41 -1.70
CA ILE A 70 -29.86 5.15 -2.68
C ILE A 70 -30.92 4.24 -3.30
N LYS A 71 -30.57 3.00 -3.68
CA LYS A 71 -31.54 2.02 -4.21
C LYS A 71 -32.63 1.69 -3.20
N ILE A 72 -32.28 1.53 -1.92
CA ILE A 72 -33.26 1.27 -0.85
C ILE A 72 -34.19 2.48 -0.70
N GLU A 73 -33.67 3.70 -0.62
CA GLU A 73 -34.48 4.92 -0.49
C GLU A 73 -35.44 5.10 -1.69
N GLN A 74 -34.96 4.84 -2.91
CA GLN A 74 -35.80 4.87 -4.11
C GLN A 74 -36.92 3.83 -4.04
N ALA A 75 -36.60 2.59 -3.69
CA ALA A 75 -37.58 1.52 -3.59
C ALA A 75 -38.59 1.75 -2.45
N GLU A 76 -38.16 2.30 -1.31
CA GLU A 76 -39.04 2.72 -0.22
C GLU A 76 -39.96 3.87 -0.64
N SER A 77 -39.44 4.86 -1.36
CA SER A 77 -40.25 5.97 -1.91
C SER A 77 -41.33 5.45 -2.87
N SER A 78 -40.99 4.51 -3.76
CA SER A 78 -41.98 3.88 -4.65
C SER A 78 -43.01 3.03 -3.90
N LEU A 79 -42.60 2.35 -2.84
CA LEU A 79 -43.46 1.51 -2.01
C LEU A 79 -44.46 2.33 -1.18
N TYR A 80 -43.98 3.38 -0.50
CA TYR A 80 -44.77 4.18 0.43
C TYR A 80 -45.44 5.40 -0.24
N GLY A 81 -44.92 5.86 -1.39
CA GLY A 81 -45.48 6.97 -2.16
C GLY A 81 -46.73 6.62 -2.98
N GLY A 82 -47.20 5.38 -2.92
CA GLY A 82 -48.45 4.96 -3.59
C GLY A 82 -48.38 4.92 -5.12
N SER A 83 -47.18 4.93 -5.69
CA SER A 83 -46.95 4.87 -7.14
C SER A 83 -47.32 3.50 -7.72
N VAL A 84 -47.09 2.43 -6.95
CA VAL A 84 -47.43 1.05 -7.33
C VAL A 84 -48.82 0.71 -6.82
N LYS A 85 -49.80 0.64 -7.72
CA LYS A 85 -51.21 0.32 -7.40
C LYS A 85 -51.54 -1.18 -7.55
N ASN A 86 -50.65 -1.94 -8.20
CA ASN A 86 -50.87 -3.36 -8.48
C ASN A 86 -50.40 -4.21 -7.27
N PRO A 87 -51.29 -4.99 -6.62
CA PRO A 87 -50.96 -5.72 -5.40
C PRO A 87 -49.86 -6.78 -5.57
N LYS A 88 -49.68 -7.35 -6.77
CA LYS A 88 -48.55 -8.25 -7.06
C LYS A 88 -47.22 -7.51 -7.12
N GLU A 89 -47.18 -6.39 -7.84
CA GLU A 89 -45.97 -5.55 -7.96
C GLU A 89 -45.56 -4.96 -6.60
N LEU A 90 -46.51 -4.57 -5.76
CA LEU A 90 -46.25 -4.14 -4.39
C LEU A 90 -45.57 -5.23 -3.56
N GLN A 91 -46.04 -6.48 -3.69
CA GLN A 91 -45.49 -7.61 -2.95
C GLN A 91 -44.08 -7.97 -3.40
N ASP A 92 -43.80 -7.87 -4.71
CA ASP A 92 -42.45 -8.06 -5.25
C ASP A 92 -41.51 -6.93 -4.83
N LEU A 93 -41.97 -5.66 -4.87
CA LEU A 93 -41.19 -4.52 -4.38
C LEU A 93 -40.84 -4.63 -2.89
N GLN A 94 -41.76 -5.14 -2.06
CA GLN A 94 -41.50 -5.40 -0.64
C GLN A 94 -40.41 -6.45 -0.42
N LYS A 95 -40.41 -7.52 -1.22
CA LYS A 95 -39.37 -8.57 -1.15
C LYS A 95 -38.00 -8.03 -1.58
N ASP A 96 -37.97 -7.17 -2.58
CA ASP A 96 -36.75 -6.53 -3.05
C ASP A 96 -36.18 -5.61 -1.96
N VAL A 97 -36.99 -4.73 -1.37
CA VAL A 97 -36.55 -3.86 -0.25
C VAL A 97 -36.03 -4.68 0.93
N ALA A 98 -36.73 -5.77 1.30
CA ALA A 98 -36.29 -6.64 2.40
C ALA A 98 -34.95 -7.32 2.10
N SER A 99 -34.75 -7.78 0.86
CA SER A 99 -33.50 -8.40 0.41
C SER A 99 -32.35 -7.39 0.36
N LEU A 100 -32.59 -6.20 -0.18
CA LEU A 100 -31.61 -5.12 -0.25
C LEU A 100 -31.17 -4.66 1.16
N LYS A 101 -32.11 -4.57 2.13
CA LYS A 101 -31.81 -4.29 3.54
C LYS A 101 -31.00 -5.40 4.22
N LYS A 102 -31.29 -6.66 3.92
CA LYS A 102 -30.52 -7.79 4.46
C LYS A 102 -29.06 -7.76 3.99
N ILE A 103 -28.84 -7.41 2.72
CA ILE A 103 -27.51 -7.27 2.12
C ILE A 103 -26.77 -6.05 2.73
N SER A 104 -27.42 -4.90 2.91
CA SER A 104 -26.77 -3.73 3.52
C SER A 104 -26.45 -3.93 5.01
N GLY A 105 -27.27 -4.71 5.73
CA GLY A 105 -26.98 -5.14 7.11
C GLY A 105 -25.79 -6.08 7.24
N HIS A 106 -25.44 -6.82 6.18
CA HIS A 106 -24.23 -7.64 6.12
C HIS A 106 -22.98 -6.78 5.92
N PHE A 107 -23.05 -5.80 5.00
CA PHE A 107 -21.98 -4.83 4.75
C PHE A 107 -21.65 -3.92 5.94
N ARG A 108 -22.58 -3.69 6.87
CA ARG A 108 -22.33 -2.92 8.11
C ARG A 108 -21.65 -3.71 9.23
N ARG A 109 -21.53 -5.03 9.09
CA ARG A 109 -20.99 -5.93 10.13
C ARG A 109 -19.64 -6.54 9.78
N ALA A 110 -19.21 -6.46 8.52
CA ALA A 110 -17.86 -6.76 8.08
C ALA A 110 -16.98 -5.52 8.22
#